data_AF-A0AAV9RSG7-F1
#
_entry.id   AF-A0AAV9RSG7-F1
#
_cell.length_a   1.000
_cell.length_b   1.000
_cell.length_c   1.000
_cell.angle_alpha   90.00
_cell.angle_beta   90.00
_cell.angle_gamma   90.00
#
_symmetry.space_group_name_H-M   'P 1'
#
loop_
_entity.id
_entity.type
_entity.pdbx_description
1 polymer ?
#
loop_
_entity_poly.entity_id
_entity_poly.type
_entity_poly.pdbx_seq_one_letter_code
_entity_poly.pdbx_strand_id
1 'polypeptide(L)'
;MRDGLPSLRLPQFTCEEIEEEFRRITLKPLQSTFLGKLDQFSPKLLSLYRRKGGAVGKKLDTTRDMLDEDNSIESRREAVIRGLILYLGEKIEDLIKDYQIYGDDDAAAVQDALTTLVLSIFVVGKAGSEGQRQVGIAIEGTEVLFGVPNVALACAYLMGLIYALELSYPKKLKYTFEVFQKIFLEQIDGNKRMSSKVHDLMVSLHA
;
A
#
# COMPACT_ATOMS: atom_id res chain seq x y z
N MET A 1 -35.10 -5.20 -22.74
CA MET A 1 -34.89 -5.28 -21.29
C MET A 1 -33.67 -6.15 -21.07
N ARG A 2 -32.51 -5.56 -20.75
CA ARG A 2 -31.31 -6.30 -20.34
C ARG A 2 -31.25 -6.21 -18.84
N ASP A 3 -31.17 -7.36 -18.19
CA ASP A 3 -31.12 -7.53 -16.76
C ASP A 3 -30.02 -6.66 -16.15
N GLY A 4 -30.42 -5.72 -15.31
CA GLY A 4 -29.54 -5.03 -14.40
C GLY A 4 -29.16 -6.02 -13.31
N LEU A 5 -28.00 -6.67 -13.47
CA LEU A 5 -27.31 -7.31 -12.35
C LEU A 5 -27.23 -6.26 -11.23
N PRO A 6 -27.61 -6.59 -9.98
CA PRO A 6 -27.38 -5.68 -8.87
C PRO A 6 -25.87 -5.48 -8.80
N SER A 7 -25.45 -4.22 -8.99
CA SER A 7 -24.08 -3.79 -8.71
C SER A 7 -23.77 -4.23 -7.28
N LEU A 8 -23.02 -5.32 -7.16
CA LEU A 8 -22.65 -5.96 -5.91
C LEU A 8 -21.71 -4.98 -5.21
N ARG A 9 -22.27 -4.09 -4.38
CA ARG A 9 -21.46 -3.21 -3.55
C ARG A 9 -20.64 -4.11 -2.62
N LEU A 10 -19.32 -3.99 -2.67
CA LEU A 10 -18.47 -4.70 -1.73
C LEU A 10 -18.86 -4.32 -0.29
N PRO A 11 -18.88 -5.27 0.66
CA PRO A 11 -19.18 -4.95 2.04
C PRO A 11 -18.09 -4.03 2.61
N GLN A 12 -18.48 -3.21 3.58
CA GLN A 12 -17.50 -2.50 4.41
C GLN A 12 -16.88 -3.51 5.37
N PHE A 13 -15.55 -3.53 5.44
CA PHE A 13 -14.80 -4.42 6.31
C PHE A 13 -14.35 -3.69 7.57
N THR A 14 -14.16 -4.44 8.64
CA THR A 14 -13.44 -4.01 9.83
C THR A 14 -11.98 -4.50 9.80
N CYS A 15 -11.12 -3.81 10.55
CA CYS A 15 -9.72 -4.21 10.72
C CYS A 15 -9.61 -5.63 11.30
N GLU A 16 -10.50 -5.98 12.23
CA GLU A 16 -10.58 -7.26 12.92
C GLU A 16 -10.94 -8.40 11.96
N GLU A 17 -11.98 -8.23 11.14
CA GLU A 17 -12.40 -9.23 10.15
C GLU A 17 -11.26 -9.55 9.16
N ILE A 18 -10.55 -8.52 8.69
CA ILE A 18 -9.44 -8.70 7.75
C ILE A 18 -8.29 -9.47 8.42
N GLU A 19 -7.96 -9.15 9.67
CA GLU A 19 -6.94 -9.85 10.45
C GLU A 19 -7.29 -11.32 10.68
N GLU A 20 -8.51 -11.60 11.13
CA GLU A 20 -8.97 -12.96 11.42
C GLU A 20 -8.99 -13.82 10.17
N GLU A 21 -9.50 -13.28 9.06
CA GLU A 21 -9.60 -14.01 7.81
C GLU A 21 -8.23 -14.30 7.19
N PHE A 22 -7.34 -13.31 7.19
CA PHE A 22 -5.96 -13.52 6.75
C PHE A 22 -5.25 -14.56 7.63
N ARG A 23 -5.44 -14.51 8.96
CA ARG A 23 -4.86 -15.47 9.89
C ARG A 23 -5.42 -16.87 9.66
N ARG A 24 -6.71 -16.99 9.36
CA ARG A 24 -7.36 -18.27 9.02
C ARG A 24 -6.75 -18.90 7.78
N ILE A 25 -6.48 -18.09 6.74
CA ILE A 25 -5.94 -18.57 5.45
C ILE A 25 -4.44 -18.88 5.55
N THR A 26 -3.67 -18.04 6.24
CA THR A 26 -2.20 -18.06 6.17
C THR A 26 -1.52 -18.57 7.43
N LEU A 27 -2.27 -18.72 8.52
CA LEU A 27 -1.81 -19.06 9.86
C LEU A 27 -0.82 -18.05 10.46
N LYS A 28 -0.78 -16.82 9.93
CA LYS A 28 0.09 -15.73 10.39
C LYS A 28 -0.74 -14.50 10.81
N PRO A 29 -0.30 -13.74 11.82
CA PRO A 29 -0.89 -12.44 12.12
C PRO A 29 -0.52 -11.43 11.01
N LEU A 30 -1.47 -10.69 10.46
CA LEU A 30 -1.25 -9.89 9.26
C LEU A 30 -0.34 -8.67 9.54
N GLN A 31 -0.80 -7.78 10.42
CA GLN A 31 -0.18 -6.49 10.70
C GLN A 31 1.21 -6.66 11.31
N SER A 32 1.34 -7.50 12.34
CA SER A 32 2.61 -7.66 13.05
C SER A 32 3.68 -8.31 12.17
N THR A 33 3.30 -9.25 11.29
CA THR A 33 4.23 -9.84 10.32
C THR A 33 4.66 -8.78 9.30
N PHE A 34 3.70 -8.12 8.65
CA PHE A 34 3.98 -7.15 7.59
C PHE A 34 4.83 -5.97 8.10
N LEU A 35 4.38 -5.32 9.18
CA LEU A 35 5.05 -4.16 9.74
C LEU A 35 6.39 -4.54 10.38
N GLY A 36 6.47 -5.71 11.04
CA GLY A 36 7.72 -6.19 11.62
C GLY A 36 8.81 -6.37 10.56
N LYS A 37 8.47 -6.94 9.39
CA LYS A 37 9.41 -7.06 8.27
C LYS A 37 9.71 -5.74 7.59
N LEU A 38 8.71 -4.88 7.42
CA LEU A 38 8.92 -3.54 6.89
C LEU A 38 9.93 -2.78 7.76
N ASP A 39 9.76 -2.78 9.08
CA ASP A 39 10.65 -2.12 10.03
C ASP A 39 12.05 -2.76 10.01
N GLN A 40 12.13 -4.10 10.00
CA GLN A 40 13.39 -4.83 9.91
C GLN A 40 14.21 -4.41 8.68
N PHE A 41 13.58 -4.30 7.51
CA PHE A 41 14.26 -3.99 6.26
C PHE A 41 14.36 -2.49 5.95
N SER A 42 13.64 -1.63 6.67
CA SER A 42 13.61 -0.18 6.45
C SER A 42 15.01 0.45 6.38
N PRO A 43 15.94 0.22 7.32
CA PRO A 43 17.28 0.81 7.24
C PRO A 43 18.02 0.45 5.95
N LYS A 44 17.89 -0.81 5.51
CA LYS A 44 18.58 -1.31 4.31
C LYS A 44 17.93 -0.81 3.03
N LEU A 45 16.59 -0.73 2.99
CA LEU A 45 15.83 -0.11 1.90
C LEU A 45 16.21 1.37 1.72
N LEU A 46 16.21 2.15 2.80
CA LEU A 46 16.63 3.56 2.75
C LEU A 46 18.09 3.71 2.27
N SER A 47 18.97 2.81 2.71
CA SER A 47 20.36 2.76 2.23
C SER A 47 20.45 2.47 0.72
N LEU A 48 19.61 1.56 0.20
CA LEU A 48 19.52 1.27 -1.23
C LEU A 48 19.00 2.46 -2.04
N TYR A 49 17.99 3.16 -1.51
CA TYR A 49 17.42 4.33 -2.18
C TYR A 49 18.46 5.44 -2.36
N ARG A 50 19.25 5.73 -1.33
CA ARG A 50 20.34 6.73 -1.38
C ARG A 50 21.43 6.40 -2.40
N ARG A 51 21.67 5.12 -2.68
CA ARG A 51 22.64 4.69 -3.70
C ARG A 51 22.08 4.76 -5.12
N LYS A 52 20.77 4.94 -5.28
CA LYS A 52 20.14 4.95 -6.60
C LYS A 52 20.39 6.29 -7.29
N GLY A 53 21.02 6.25 -8.45
CA GLY A 53 21.21 7.43 -9.29
C GLY A 53 20.11 7.63 -10.35
N GLY A 54 20.30 8.63 -11.20
CA GLY A 54 19.47 8.88 -12.37
C GLY A 54 18.05 9.36 -12.03
N ALA A 55 17.12 9.13 -12.95
CA ALA A 55 15.73 9.59 -12.81
C ALA A 55 15.01 8.98 -11.60
N VAL A 56 15.29 7.72 -11.27
CA VAL A 56 14.71 7.06 -10.09
C VAL A 56 15.29 7.65 -8.80
N GLY A 57 16.60 7.90 -8.76
CA GLY A 57 17.24 8.59 -7.63
C GLY A 57 16.58 9.94 -7.33
N LYS A 58 16.36 10.77 -8.35
CA LYS A 58 15.66 12.05 -8.20
C LYS A 58 14.25 11.92 -7.65
N LYS A 59 13.51 10.87 -8.04
CA LYS A 59 12.17 10.61 -7.49
C LYS A 59 12.23 10.12 -6.04
N LEU A 60 13.33 9.50 -5.62
CA LEU A 60 13.53 9.05 -4.24
C LEU A 60 13.94 10.19 -3.30
N ASP A 61 14.34 11.35 -3.83
CA ASP A 61 14.59 12.54 -3.01
C ASP A 61 13.31 12.99 -2.29
N THR A 62 12.14 12.88 -2.92
CA THR A 62 10.86 13.19 -2.23
C THR A 62 10.59 12.26 -1.05
N THR A 63 11.08 11.02 -1.10
CA THR A 63 11.00 10.08 0.03
C THR A 63 11.88 10.54 1.18
N ARG A 64 13.00 11.20 0.89
CA ARG A 64 13.88 11.79 1.90
C ARG A 64 13.26 13.03 2.51
N ASP A 65 12.66 13.89 1.70
CA ASP A 65 11.99 15.11 2.18
C ASP A 65 10.91 14.75 3.22
N MET A 66 10.11 13.70 2.96
CA MET A 66 9.12 13.18 3.92
C MET A 66 9.74 12.76 5.27
N LEU A 67 10.95 12.20 5.26
CA LEU A 67 11.65 11.78 6.49
C LEU A 67 12.24 12.96 7.27
N ASP A 68 12.61 14.03 6.55
CA ASP A 68 13.15 15.24 7.16
C ASP A 68 12.02 16.11 7.77
N GLU A 69 10.80 16.03 7.20
CA GLU A 69 9.59 16.71 7.69
C GLU A 69 8.97 16.05 8.94
N ASP A 70 8.88 14.71 8.98
CA ASP A 70 8.33 13.97 10.11
C ASP A 70 9.15 12.70 10.45
N ASN A 71 9.66 12.66 11.67
CA ASN A 71 10.46 11.57 12.20
C ASN A 71 9.64 10.45 12.87
N SER A 72 8.31 10.48 12.77
CA SER A 72 7.44 9.41 13.26
C SER A 72 7.73 8.06 12.60
N ILE A 73 7.37 6.98 13.28
CA ILE A 73 7.54 5.63 12.74
C ILE A 73 6.62 5.44 11.53
N GLU A 74 5.42 6.01 11.58
CA GLU A 74 4.40 5.97 10.55
C GLU A 74 4.87 6.66 9.27
N SER A 75 5.43 7.88 9.37
CA SER A 75 5.98 8.60 8.23
C SER A 75 7.20 7.89 7.65
N ARG A 76 8.05 7.30 8.49
CA ARG A 76 9.15 6.45 8.01
C ARG A 76 8.67 5.25 7.22
N ARG A 77 7.65 4.52 7.72
CA ARG A 77 7.08 3.36 7.03
C ARG A 77 6.43 3.77 5.70
N GLU A 78 5.69 4.88 5.67
CA GLU A 78 5.09 5.40 4.44
C GLU A 78 6.15 5.79 3.40
N ALA A 79 7.20 6.52 3.83
CA ALA A 79 8.34 6.87 2.99
C ALA A 79 8.99 5.62 2.39
N VAL A 80 9.26 4.60 3.22
CA VAL A 80 9.83 3.34 2.73
C VAL A 80 8.94 2.65 1.69
N ILE A 81 7.62 2.61 1.89
CA ILE A 81 6.69 2.01 0.93
C ILE A 81 6.66 2.79 -0.39
N ARG A 82 6.52 4.12 -0.33
CA ARG A 82 6.54 4.97 -1.54
C ARG A 82 7.86 4.84 -2.30
N GLY A 83 8.98 4.84 -1.56
CA GLY A 83 10.31 4.63 -2.11
C GLY A 83 10.49 3.24 -2.73
N LEU A 84 9.91 2.19 -2.14
CA LEU A 84 9.94 0.83 -2.68
C LEU A 84 9.29 0.77 -4.06
N ILE A 85 8.10 1.35 -4.21
CA ILE A 85 7.37 1.38 -5.48
C ILE A 85 8.22 2.04 -6.57
N LEU A 86 8.81 3.20 -6.27
CA LEU A 86 9.71 3.92 -7.19
C LEU A 86 10.97 3.12 -7.51
N TYR A 87 11.60 2.51 -6.51
CA TYR A 87 12.81 1.71 -6.66
C TYR A 87 12.59 0.51 -7.59
N LEU A 88 11.39 -0.10 -7.50
CA LEU A 88 10.95 -1.18 -8.38
C LEU A 88 10.54 -0.70 -9.78
N GLY A 89 10.62 0.60 -10.05
CA GLY A 89 10.26 1.20 -11.34
C GLY A 89 8.76 1.23 -11.60
N GLU A 90 7.96 1.13 -10.54
CA GLU A 90 6.50 1.22 -10.56
C GLU A 90 6.07 2.63 -10.12
N LYS A 91 4.77 2.91 -10.21
CA LYS A 91 4.21 4.25 -9.98
C LYS A 91 3.49 4.29 -8.64
N ILE A 92 3.82 5.28 -7.80
CA ILE A 92 3.15 5.48 -6.51
C ILE A 92 1.65 5.66 -6.74
N GLU A 93 1.29 6.46 -7.75
CA GLU A 93 -0.08 6.78 -8.10
C GLU A 93 -0.91 5.58 -8.60
N ASP A 94 -0.30 4.45 -8.93
CA ASP A 94 -1.07 3.23 -9.22
C ASP A 94 -1.55 2.53 -7.94
N LEU A 95 -0.95 2.81 -6.78
CA LEU A 95 -1.34 2.24 -5.47
C LEU A 95 -1.93 3.29 -4.52
N ILE A 96 -1.24 4.42 -4.33
CA ILE A 96 -1.55 5.43 -3.30
C ILE A 96 -1.99 6.73 -3.99
N LYS A 97 -3.18 7.21 -3.61
CA LYS A 97 -3.79 8.45 -4.11
C LYS A 97 -3.87 9.47 -2.98
N ASP A 98 -3.14 10.58 -3.09
CA ASP A 98 -3.25 11.68 -2.14
C ASP A 98 -4.26 12.73 -2.63
N TYR A 99 -5.19 13.10 -1.77
CA TYR A 99 -6.21 14.11 -2.00
C TYR A 99 -6.13 15.19 -0.92
N GLN A 100 -6.43 16.43 -1.29
CA GLN A 100 -6.54 17.56 -0.37
C GLN A 100 -7.93 18.18 -0.50
N ILE A 101 -8.62 18.33 0.63
CA ILE A 101 -9.96 18.89 0.71
C ILE A 101 -9.87 20.30 1.29
N TYR A 102 -10.25 21.31 0.49
CA TYR A 102 -10.35 22.72 0.88
C TYR A 102 -11.81 23.13 1.16
N GLY A 103 -12.78 22.40 0.61
CA GLY A 103 -14.21 22.58 0.86
C GLY A 103 -15.06 21.39 0.40
N ASP A 104 -16.39 21.55 0.46
CA ASP A 104 -17.33 20.47 0.16
C ASP A 104 -17.26 19.98 -1.31
N ASP A 105 -16.93 20.88 -2.24
CA ASP A 105 -16.75 20.53 -3.66
C ASP A 105 -15.59 19.56 -3.88
N ASP A 106 -14.49 19.72 -3.14
CA ASP A 106 -13.35 18.80 -3.22
C ASP A 106 -13.72 17.42 -2.66
N ALA A 107 -14.52 17.37 -1.59
CA ALA A 107 -14.99 16.12 -1.02
C ALA A 107 -15.85 15.33 -2.02
N ALA A 108 -16.72 16.02 -2.77
CA ALA A 108 -17.50 15.41 -3.85
C ALA A 108 -16.60 14.90 -4.99
N ALA A 109 -15.58 15.68 -5.37
CA ALA A 109 -14.61 15.28 -6.40
C ALA A 109 -13.78 14.05 -5.97
N VAL A 110 -13.42 13.93 -4.70
CA VAL A 110 -12.76 12.73 -4.16
C VAL A 110 -13.67 11.52 -4.31
N GLN A 111 -14.94 11.63 -3.95
CA GLN A 111 -15.91 10.53 -4.09
C GLN A 111 -16.08 10.09 -5.55
N ASP A 112 -16.15 11.02 -6.50
CA ASP A 112 -16.18 10.68 -7.93
C ASP A 112 -14.89 9.97 -8.37
N ALA A 113 -13.72 10.47 -7.94
CA ALA A 113 -12.44 9.85 -8.24
C ALA A 113 -12.31 8.41 -7.70
N LEU A 114 -12.88 8.13 -6.53
CA LEU A 114 -12.88 6.79 -5.93
C LEU A 114 -13.53 5.75 -6.85
N THR A 115 -14.55 6.12 -7.63
CA THR A 115 -15.27 5.22 -8.55
C THR A 115 -14.37 4.61 -9.64
N THR A 116 -13.22 5.23 -9.90
CA THR A 116 -12.24 4.78 -10.91
C THR A 116 -11.14 3.90 -10.33
N LEU A 117 -11.05 3.77 -9.01
CA LEU A 117 -10.00 3.02 -8.33
C LEU A 117 -10.32 1.53 -8.33
N VAL A 118 -9.35 0.69 -8.69
CA VAL A 118 -9.55 -0.76 -8.77
C VAL A 118 -9.06 -1.46 -7.51
N LEU A 119 -7.85 -1.12 -7.08
CA LEU A 119 -7.20 -1.68 -5.89
C LEU A 119 -6.20 -0.63 -5.42
N SER A 120 -6.66 0.25 -4.55
CA SER A 120 -5.92 1.48 -4.23
C SER A 120 -6.13 1.90 -2.79
N ILE A 121 -5.10 2.55 -2.25
CA ILE A 121 -5.13 3.26 -0.98
C ILE A 121 -5.35 4.73 -1.33
N PHE A 122 -6.25 5.39 -0.62
CA PHE A 122 -6.43 6.82 -0.74
C PHE A 122 -6.15 7.50 0.59
N VAL A 123 -5.52 8.66 0.53
CA VAL A 123 -5.18 9.48 1.68
C VAL A 123 -5.80 10.84 1.48
N VAL A 124 -6.58 11.27 2.47
CA VAL A 124 -7.31 12.53 2.44
C VAL A 124 -6.75 13.43 3.53
N GLY A 125 -6.19 14.56 3.13
CA GLY A 125 -5.85 15.67 4.04
C GLY A 125 -6.93 16.75 3.98
N LYS A 126 -7.22 17.37 5.12
CA LYS A 126 -8.08 18.56 5.18
C LYS A 126 -7.22 19.81 5.31
N ALA A 127 -7.41 20.77 4.42
CA ALA A 127 -6.68 22.03 4.45
C ALA A 127 -6.99 22.79 5.76
N GLY A 128 -5.95 23.33 6.39
CA GLY A 128 -6.06 24.02 7.69
C GLY A 128 -6.16 23.10 8.91
N SER A 129 -6.13 21.77 8.72
CA SER A 129 -5.99 20.78 9.79
C SER A 129 -4.65 20.06 9.65
N GLU A 130 -3.57 20.77 9.95
CA GLU A 130 -2.21 20.23 9.88
C GLU A 130 -2.11 18.92 10.68
N GLY A 131 -1.67 17.85 10.02
CA GLY A 131 -1.49 16.53 10.61
C GLY A 131 -2.72 15.60 10.63
N GLN A 132 -3.92 16.07 10.25
CA GLN A 132 -5.10 15.20 10.16
C GLN A 132 -5.24 14.59 8.75
N ARG A 133 -4.54 13.48 8.52
CA ARG A 133 -4.70 12.64 7.32
C ARG A 133 -5.57 11.43 7.66
N GLN A 134 -6.59 11.17 6.86
CA GLN A 134 -7.37 9.94 6.93
C GLN A 134 -6.99 9.02 5.78
N VAL A 135 -6.85 7.73 6.06
CA VAL A 135 -6.45 6.72 5.06
C VAL A 135 -7.59 5.73 4.86
N GLY A 136 -7.85 5.38 3.61
CA GLY A 136 -8.82 4.37 3.23
C GLY A 136 -8.34 3.46 2.11
N ILE A 137 -9.13 2.43 1.84
CA ILE A 137 -8.92 1.45 0.79
C ILE A 137 -10.16 1.42 -0.09
N ALA A 138 -9.93 1.52 -1.40
CA ALA A 138 -10.95 1.38 -2.42
C ALA A 138 -10.67 0.15 -3.29
N ILE A 139 -11.71 -0.64 -3.54
CA ILE A 139 -11.69 -1.80 -4.44
C ILE A 139 -12.86 -1.66 -5.42
N GLU A 140 -12.57 -1.76 -6.71
CA GLU A 140 -13.56 -1.67 -7.81
C GLU A 140 -14.56 -0.51 -7.66
N GLY A 141 -14.04 0.69 -7.38
CA GLY A 141 -14.82 1.90 -7.24
C GLY A 141 -15.51 2.09 -5.90
N THR A 142 -15.34 1.14 -4.97
CA THR A 142 -16.03 1.12 -3.67
C THR A 142 -15.04 1.31 -2.54
N GLU A 143 -15.32 2.26 -1.64
CA GLU A 143 -14.62 2.35 -0.35
C GLU A 143 -14.98 1.13 0.50
N VAL A 144 -13.98 0.28 0.80
CA VAL A 144 -14.18 -0.96 1.56
C VAL A 144 -13.67 -0.86 3.00
N LEU A 145 -12.77 0.08 3.26
CA LEU A 145 -12.21 0.35 4.59
C LEU A 145 -11.80 1.83 4.67
N PHE A 146 -12.13 2.51 5.76
CA PHE A 146 -11.77 3.92 5.97
C PHE A 146 -11.42 4.18 7.43
N GLY A 147 -10.68 5.27 7.69
CA GLY A 147 -10.19 5.59 9.03
C GLY A 147 -9.00 4.74 9.47
N VAL A 148 -8.25 4.18 8.52
CA VAL A 148 -7.01 3.44 8.82
C VAL A 148 -5.97 4.42 9.36
N PRO A 149 -5.21 4.08 10.43
CA PRO A 149 -4.34 5.05 11.08
C PRO A 149 -3.18 5.58 10.22
N ASN A 150 -2.67 4.78 9.27
CA ASN A 150 -1.57 5.17 8.40
C ASN A 150 -1.52 4.31 7.12
N VAL A 151 -0.74 4.76 6.14
CA VAL A 151 -0.58 4.10 4.84
C VAL A 151 0.03 2.71 4.95
N ALA A 152 0.96 2.49 5.89
CA ALA A 152 1.59 1.19 6.04
C ALA A 152 0.61 0.12 6.53
N LEU A 153 -0.26 0.48 7.47
CA LEU A 153 -1.38 -0.37 7.88
C LEU A 153 -2.36 -0.60 6.74
N ALA A 154 -2.69 0.43 5.95
CA ALA A 154 -3.56 0.26 4.79
C ALA A 154 -2.96 -0.70 3.76
N CYS A 155 -1.65 -0.68 3.53
CA CYS A 155 -0.97 -1.68 2.71
C CYS A 155 -1.10 -3.10 3.28
N ALA A 156 -0.96 -3.27 4.60
CA ALA A 156 -1.13 -4.57 5.24
C ALA A 156 -2.58 -5.07 5.08
N TYR A 157 -3.58 -4.25 5.42
CA TYR A 157 -4.99 -4.63 5.28
C TYR A 157 -5.41 -4.89 3.83
N LEU A 158 -4.85 -4.15 2.88
CA LEU A 158 -5.06 -4.42 1.46
C LEU A 158 -4.57 -5.82 1.07
N MET A 159 -3.42 -6.27 1.60
CA MET A 159 -2.99 -7.66 1.44
C MET A 159 -3.98 -8.63 2.08
N GLY A 160 -4.49 -8.34 3.27
CA GLY A 160 -5.54 -9.15 3.91
C GLY A 160 -6.80 -9.29 3.05
N LEU A 161 -7.30 -8.17 2.54
CA LEU A 161 -8.48 -8.11 1.66
C LEU A 161 -8.27 -8.89 0.36
N ILE A 162 -7.09 -8.80 -0.25
CA ILE A 162 -6.77 -9.59 -1.45
C ILE A 162 -6.91 -11.10 -1.18
N TYR A 163 -6.49 -11.57 0.00
CA TYR A 163 -6.56 -12.98 0.35
C TYR A 163 -7.99 -13.39 0.68
N ALA A 164 -8.70 -12.57 1.46
CA ALA A 164 -10.09 -12.80 1.85
C ALA A 164 -11.04 -12.84 0.63
N LEU A 165 -10.78 -12.00 -0.37
CA LEU A 165 -11.60 -11.85 -1.57
C LEU A 165 -11.05 -12.60 -2.80
N GLU A 166 -9.98 -13.39 -2.64
CA GLU A 166 -9.31 -14.12 -3.71
C GLU A 166 -8.94 -13.26 -4.93
N LEU A 167 -8.50 -12.02 -4.70
CA LEU A 167 -8.21 -11.06 -5.75
C LEU A 167 -6.85 -11.33 -6.41
N SER A 168 -6.76 -10.95 -7.69
CA SER A 168 -5.48 -10.96 -8.41
C SER A 168 -4.68 -9.69 -8.14
N TYR A 169 -3.36 -9.80 -8.03
CA TYR A 169 -2.49 -8.63 -7.90
C TYR A 169 -2.51 -7.76 -9.18
N PRO A 170 -2.54 -6.43 -9.04
CA PRO A 170 -2.55 -5.53 -10.19
C PRO A 170 -1.23 -5.62 -10.98
N LYS A 171 -1.32 -5.83 -12.29
CA LYS A 171 -0.16 -6.03 -13.18
C LYS A 171 0.85 -4.87 -13.17
N LYS A 172 0.38 -3.64 -12.93
CA LYS A 172 1.20 -2.42 -12.87
C LYS A 172 2.09 -2.35 -11.62
N LEU A 173 1.73 -3.10 -10.57
CA LEU A 173 2.41 -3.12 -9.27
C LEU A 173 2.89 -4.54 -8.93
N LYS A 174 3.12 -5.38 -9.94
CA LYS A 174 3.42 -6.80 -9.77
C LYS A 174 4.64 -7.03 -8.87
N TYR A 175 5.65 -6.16 -8.92
CA TYR A 175 6.84 -6.30 -8.09
C TYR A 175 6.59 -5.81 -6.66
N THR A 176 5.85 -4.72 -6.48
CA THR A 176 5.48 -4.23 -5.14
C THR A 176 4.66 -5.28 -4.39
N PHE A 177 3.62 -5.85 -5.01
CA PHE A 177 2.81 -6.90 -4.40
C PHE A 177 3.60 -8.20 -4.17
N GLU A 178 4.55 -8.54 -5.05
CA GLU A 178 5.45 -9.68 -4.83
C GLU A 178 6.39 -9.45 -3.64
N VAL A 179 6.90 -8.22 -3.42
CA VAL A 179 7.68 -7.87 -2.22
C VAL A 179 6.80 -7.97 -0.96
N PHE A 180 5.59 -7.40 -1.01
CA PHE A 180 4.65 -7.46 0.11
C PHE A 180 4.36 -8.91 0.51
N GLN A 181 4.06 -9.77 -0.47
CA GLN A 181 3.80 -11.19 -0.23
C GLN A 181 5.04 -11.94 0.26
N LYS A 182 6.13 -11.91 -0.51
CA LYS A 182 7.24 -12.84 -0.30
C LYS A 182 8.23 -12.39 0.76
N ILE A 183 8.42 -11.08 0.89
CA ILE A 183 9.38 -10.50 1.82
C ILE A 183 8.67 -10.04 3.09
N PHE A 184 7.61 -9.23 2.98
CA PHE A 184 6.97 -8.64 4.17
C PHE A 184 6.01 -9.60 4.89
N LEU A 185 5.32 -10.50 4.17
CA LEU A 185 4.49 -11.55 4.78
C LEU A 185 5.22 -12.90 4.92
N GLU A 186 6.48 -12.97 4.47
CA GLU A 186 7.30 -14.19 4.45
C GLU A 186 6.56 -15.38 3.81
N GLN A 187 5.80 -15.12 2.74
CA GLN A 187 5.06 -16.16 2.04
C GLN A 187 5.79 -16.54 0.77
N ILE A 188 6.50 -17.66 0.82
CA ILE A 188 7.10 -18.27 -0.36
C ILE A 188 6.19 -19.40 -0.79
N ASP A 189 5.36 -19.16 -1.80
CA ASP A 189 4.65 -20.24 -2.49
C ASP A 189 5.71 -21.21 -3.04
N GLY A 190 5.73 -22.45 -2.55
CA GLY A 190 6.70 -23.48 -2.97
C GLY A 190 6.72 -23.73 -4.48
N ASN A 191 5.64 -23.37 -5.19
CA ASN A 191 5.49 -23.53 -6.63
C ASN A 191 5.76 -22.25 -7.46
N LYS A 192 5.86 -21.05 -6.85
CA LYS A 192 6.08 -19.79 -7.58
C LYS A 192 7.41 -19.16 -7.21
N ARG A 193 8.40 -19.39 -8.07
CA ARG A 193 9.71 -18.72 -7.98
C ARG A 193 9.55 -17.20 -7.94
N MET A 194 10.36 -16.58 -7.10
CA MET A 194 10.49 -15.12 -7.03
C MET A 194 10.97 -14.58 -8.38
N SER A 195 10.43 -13.45 -8.84
CA SER A 195 10.97 -12.78 -10.02
C SER A 195 12.41 -12.33 -9.76
N SER A 196 13.26 -12.31 -10.80
CA SER A 196 14.67 -11.93 -10.65
C SER A 196 14.82 -10.56 -9.98
N LYS A 197 13.92 -9.62 -10.29
CA LYS A 197 13.96 -8.27 -9.71
C LYS A 197 13.74 -8.27 -8.20
N VAL A 198 12.75 -9.04 -7.72
CA VAL A 198 12.47 -9.15 -6.28
C VAL A 198 13.53 -10.00 -5.58
N HIS A 199 14.06 -11.01 -6.27
CA HIS A 199 15.18 -11.82 -5.77
C HIS A 199 16.45 -10.97 -5.56
N ASP A 200 16.83 -10.15 -6.53
CA ASP A 200 18.00 -9.27 -6.43
C ASP A 200 17.84 -8.23 -5.30
N LEU A 201 16.60 -7.73 -5.11
CA LEU A 201 16.27 -6.91 -3.95
C LEU A 201 16.44 -7.70 -2.66
N MET A 202 15.88 -8.91 -2.56
CA MET A 202 15.99 -9.75 -1.36
C MET A 202 17.45 -10.06 -1.00
N VAL A 203 18.29 -10.38 -1.99
CA VAL A 203 19.74 -10.56 -1.78
C VAL A 203 20.37 -9.26 -1.25
N SER A 204 20.03 -8.12 -1.85
CA SER A 204 20.53 -6.81 -1.42
C SER A 204 20.07 -6.42 -0.01
N LEU A 205 18.94 -6.97 0.47
CA LEU A 205 18.43 -6.75 1.82
C LEU A 205 19.19 -7.53 2.90
N HIS A 206 19.84 -8.64 2.52
CA HIS A 206 20.58 -9.52 3.43
C HIS A 206 22.11 -9.41 3.29
N ALA A 207 22.60 -8.73 2.25
CA ALA A 207 24.00 -8.30 2.13
C ALA A 207 24.33 -7.18 3.13
#